data_AF-A0A8B6M6W2-F1
#
_entry.id   AF-A0A8B6M6W2-F1
#
_cell.length_a   1.000
_cell.length_b   1.000
_cell.length_c   1.000
_cell.angle_alpha   90.00
_cell.angle_beta   90.00
_cell.angle_gamma   90.00
#
_symmetry.space_group_name_H-M   'P 1'
#
loop_
_entity.id
_entity.type
_entity.pdbx_description
1 polymer ?
#
loop_
_entity_poly.entity_id
_entity_poly.type
_entity_poly.pdbx_seq_one_letter_code
_entity_poly.pdbx_strand_id
1 'polypeptide(L)'
;MHLSVPVVNYFGVAIARGERRHGPLYRVSLAHQDPELCVILQETRDRSSLADAQRYWAAFFAVPALTAPPARSLGGSLRGDPRCERQPIRR
;
A
#
# COMPACT_ATOMS: atom_id res chain seq x y z
N MET A 1 -15.24 -3.46 -16.97
CA MET A 1 -15.31 -2.03 -16.56
C MET A 1 -13.88 -1.58 -16.30
N HIS A 2 -13.42 -0.52 -16.97
CA HIS A 2 -12.03 -0.03 -16.91
C HIS A 2 -12.06 1.38 -16.34
N LEU A 3 -11.30 1.63 -15.27
CA LEU A 3 -11.22 2.93 -14.62
C LEU A 3 -9.86 3.55 -14.93
N SER A 4 -9.85 4.68 -15.62
CA SER A 4 -8.64 5.44 -15.92
C SER A 4 -8.53 6.61 -14.95
N VAL A 5 -7.57 6.55 -14.02
CA VAL A 5 -7.30 7.64 -13.07
C VAL A 5 -6.03 8.38 -13.50
N PRO A 6 -6.09 9.69 -13.77
CA PRO A 6 -4.91 10.48 -14.08
C PRO A 6 -3.87 10.43 -12.94
N VAL A 7 -2.58 10.37 -13.30
CA VAL A 7 -1.46 10.36 -12.32
C VAL A 7 -1.48 11.60 -11.43
N VAL A 8 -1.94 12.75 -11.93
CA VAL A 8 -2.05 14.00 -11.16
C VAL A 8 -3.01 13.94 -9.96
N ASN A 9 -3.89 12.93 -9.91
CA ASN A 9 -4.81 12.73 -8.79
C ASN A 9 -4.14 11.98 -7.62
N TYR A 10 -2.94 11.44 -7.82
CA TYR A 10 -2.17 10.77 -6.80
C TYR A 10 -1.27 11.78 -6.08
N PHE A 11 -1.22 11.69 -4.76
CA PHE A 11 -0.44 12.63 -3.94
C PHE A 11 1.05 12.37 -3.98
N GLY A 12 1.47 11.15 -4.34
CA GLY A 12 2.85 10.75 -4.30
C GLY A 12 3.05 9.26 -4.12
N VAL A 13 4.30 8.85 -3.98
CA VAL A 13 4.67 7.46 -3.72
C VAL A 13 4.92 7.27 -2.25
N ALA A 14 4.12 6.43 -1.60
CA ALA A 14 4.21 6.13 -0.18
C ALA A 14 4.77 4.72 0.06
N ILE A 15 5.41 4.55 1.21
CA ILE A 15 5.83 3.26 1.75
C ILE A 15 4.91 2.88 2.90
N ALA A 16 4.39 1.66 2.88
CA ALA A 16 3.69 1.05 4.00
C ALA A 16 4.45 -0.19 4.48
N ARG A 17 4.54 -0.37 5.80
CA ARG A 17 5.03 -1.60 6.42
C ARG A 17 3.83 -2.39 6.94
N GLY A 18 3.63 -3.57 6.37
CA GLY A 18 2.70 -4.57 6.86
C GLY A 18 3.40 -5.60 7.73
N GLU A 19 2.69 -6.09 8.74
CA GLU A 19 3.13 -7.22 9.55
C GLU A 19 2.45 -8.49 9.05
N ARG A 20 3.25 -9.51 8.69
CA ARG A 20 2.76 -10.82 8.23
C ARG A 20 3.36 -11.92 9.10
N ARG A 21 2.73 -13.10 9.07
CA ARG A 21 3.19 -14.28 9.85
C ARG A 21 4.64 -14.70 9.56
N HIS A 22 5.19 -14.31 8.40
CA HIS A 22 6.55 -14.65 7.96
C HIS A 22 7.53 -13.46 8.02
N GLY A 23 7.20 -12.39 8.74
CA GLY A 23 8.03 -11.20 8.88
C GLY A 23 7.43 -9.93 8.25
N PRO A 24 8.17 -8.80 8.30
CA PRO A 24 7.70 -7.53 7.76
C PRO A 24 7.61 -7.60 6.23
N LEU A 25 6.50 -7.12 5.69
CA LEU A 25 6.31 -6.91 4.26
C LEU A 25 6.23 -5.41 4.01
N TYR A 26 7.11 -4.90 3.16
CA TYR A 26 7.11 -3.51 2.75
C TYR A 26 6.42 -3.37 1.40
N ARG A 27 5.59 -2.35 1.28
CA ARG A 27 4.82 -2.07 0.07
C ARG A 27 5.04 -0.63 -0.34
N VAL A 28 5.41 -0.44 -1.59
CA VAL A 28 5.49 0.86 -2.26
C VAL A 28 4.23 1.03 -3.09
N SER A 29 3.52 2.15 -2.89
CA SER A 29 2.27 2.41 -3.58
C SER A 29 2.14 3.87 -3.99
N LEU A 30 1.44 4.11 -5.10
CA LEU A 30 0.90 5.43 -5.40
C LEU A 30 -0.25 5.72 -4.43
N ALA A 31 -0.08 6.75 -3.62
CA ALA A 31 -1.06 7.20 -2.65
C ALA A 31 -2.13 8.04 -3.34
N HIS A 32 -3.39 7.67 -3.13
CA HIS A 32 -4.55 8.42 -3.56
C HIS A 32 -5.39 8.79 -2.33
N GLN A 33 -6.29 9.77 -2.46
CA GLN A 33 -7.22 10.14 -1.37
C GLN A 33 -8.18 9.00 -1.03
N ASP A 34 -8.57 8.27 -2.07
CA ASP A 34 -9.39 7.08 -1.97
C ASP A 34 -8.49 5.85 -1.77
N PRO A 35 -8.65 5.07 -0.68
CA PRO A 35 -7.87 3.86 -0.43
C PRO A 35 -8.06 2.79 -1.51
N GLU A 36 -9.22 2.72 -2.16
CA GLU A 36 -9.50 1.73 -3.22
C GLU A 36 -8.76 2.07 -4.52
N LEU A 37 -8.35 3.33 -4.67
CA LEU A 37 -7.58 3.81 -5.83
C LEU A 37 -6.07 3.81 -5.58
N CYS A 38 -5.60 3.35 -4.41
CA CYS A 38 -4.17 3.25 -4.16
C CYS A 38 -3.55 2.10 -4.95
N VAL A 39 -2.54 2.39 -5.78
CA VAL A 39 -1.93 1.40 -6.69
C VAL A 39 -0.65 0.84 -6.09
N ILE A 40 -0.52 -0.48 -6.04
CA ILE A 40 0.71 -1.16 -5.63
C ILE A 40 1.71 -1.09 -6.77
N LEU A 41 2.89 -0.55 -6.49
CA LEU A 41 3.99 -0.55 -7.46
C LEU A 41 4.96 -1.69 -7.18
N GLN A 42 5.23 -1.95 -5.91
CA GLN A 42 6.20 -2.97 -5.51
C GLN A 42 5.90 -3.50 -4.11
N GLU A 43 6.09 -4.80 -3.91
CA GLU A 43 6.11 -5.44 -2.60
C GLU A 43 7.46 -6.13 -2.40
N THR A 44 8.08 -5.91 -1.25
CA THR A 44 9.41 -6.48 -0.94
C THR A 44 9.51 -6.79 0.55
N ARG A 45 10.28 -7.82 0.89
CA ARG A 45 10.68 -8.10 2.28
C ARG A 45 12.01 -7.45 2.62
N ASP A 46 12.75 -7.01 1.61
CA ASP A 46 14.02 -6.31 1.78
C ASP A 46 13.77 -4.82 2.03
N ARG A 47 14.25 -4.35 3.17
CA ARG A 47 14.13 -2.95 3.58
C ARG A 47 15.12 -2.05 2.84
N SER A 48 16.26 -2.59 2.42
CA SER A 48 17.34 -1.78 1.84
C SER A 48 16.96 -1.23 0.46
N SER A 49 16.31 -2.04 -0.37
CA SER A 49 15.79 -1.62 -1.69
C SER A 49 14.59 -0.67 -1.65
N LEU A 50 13.99 -0.43 -0.48
CA LEU A 50 12.70 0.26 -0.37
C LEU A 50 12.79 1.77 -0.63
N ALA A 51 13.83 2.42 -0.12
CA ALA A 51 14.06 3.84 -0.30
C ALA A 51 14.38 4.17 -1.77
N ASP A 52 15.18 3.31 -2.41
CA ASP A 52 15.53 3.45 -3.82
C ASP A 52 14.32 3.22 -4.71
N ALA A 53 13.52 2.20 -4.42
CA ALA A 53 12.25 1.96 -5.12
C ALA A 53 11.31 3.16 -5.02
N GLN A 54 11.12 3.71 -3.80
CA GLN A 54 10.28 4.88 -3.62
C GLN A 54 10.77 6.09 -4.43
N ARG A 55 12.07 6.38 -4.40
CA ARG A 55 12.66 7.50 -5.15
C ARG A 55 12.54 7.30 -6.65
N TYR A 56 12.79 6.08 -7.12
CA TYR A 56 12.65 5.71 -8.52
C TYR A 56 11.23 5.96 -9.02
N TRP A 57 10.22 5.44 -8.29
CA TRP A 57 8.82 5.61 -8.67
C TRP A 57 8.33 7.06 -8.55
N ALA A 58 8.78 7.78 -7.53
CA ALA A 58 8.48 9.20 -7.37
C ALA A 58 9.00 10.02 -8.56
N ALA A 59 10.24 9.75 -8.99
CA ALA A 59 10.81 10.38 -10.18
C ALA A 59 10.08 9.98 -11.47
N PHE A 60 9.74 8.70 -11.63
CA PHE A 60 9.04 8.19 -12.82
C PHE A 60 7.66 8.85 -13.03
N PHE A 61 6.88 9.00 -11.96
CA PHE A 61 5.56 9.62 -12.02
C PHE A 61 5.58 11.15 -11.89
N ALA A 62 6.77 11.75 -11.69
CA ALA A 62 6.93 13.18 -11.38
C ALA A 62 6.07 13.65 -10.18
N VAL A 63 5.98 12.80 -9.15
CA VAL A 63 5.23 13.06 -7.90
C VAL A 63 6.17 12.95 -6.69
N PRO A 64 5.85 13.57 -5.54
CA PRO A 64 6.75 13.53 -4.40
C PRO A 64 6.84 12.13 -3.77
N ALA A 65 7.99 11.83 -3.19
CA ALA A 65 8.20 10.68 -2.31
C ALA A 65 7.65 10.99 -0.92
N LEU A 66 6.61 10.27 -0.48
CA LEU A 66 5.95 10.46 0.80
C LEU A 66 6.54 9.53 1.86
N THR A 67 7.22 10.10 2.87
CA THR A 67 7.85 9.32 3.95
C THR A 67 6.82 8.65 4.88
N ALA A 68 5.59 9.14 4.89
CA ALA A 68 4.44 8.53 5.54
C ALA A 68 3.22 8.66 4.62
N PRO A 69 2.33 7.65 4.53
CA PRO A 69 1.05 7.84 3.88
C PRO A 69 0.30 8.97 4.60
N PRO A 70 -0.50 9.80 3.89
CA PRO A 70 -1.35 10.79 4.55
C PRO A 70 -2.16 10.08 5.64
N ALA A 71 -2.25 10.69 6.82
CA ALA A 71 -2.62 10.07 8.10
C ALA A 71 -4.06 9.51 8.21
N ARG A 72 -4.67 9.07 7.11
CA ARG A 72 -6.04 8.54 7.05
C ARG A 72 -6.15 7.06 6.68
N SER A 73 -5.06 6.36 6.34
CA SER A 73 -5.19 4.94 5.91
C SER A 73 -3.99 4.06 6.28
N LEU A 74 -3.78 3.81 7.58
CA LEU A 74 -3.11 2.58 8.07
C LEU A 74 -3.83 2.04 9.32
N GLY A 75 -5.17 2.07 9.29
CA GLY A 75 -6.03 1.34 10.24
C GLY A 75 -6.55 0.01 9.69
N GLY A 76 -6.14 -0.37 8.48
CA GLY A 76 -6.53 -1.63 7.85
C GLY A 76 -5.55 -2.73 8.22
N SER A 77 -5.90 -3.47 9.28
CA SER A 77 -5.27 -4.73 9.67
C SER A 77 -4.93 -5.57 8.44
N LEU A 78 -3.64 -5.69 8.10
CA LEU A 78 -3.14 -6.76 7.25
C LEU A 78 -3.13 -8.09 8.03
N ARG A 79 -4.23 -8.42 8.72
CA ARG A 79 -4.66 -9.81 8.87
C ARG A 79 -4.94 -10.26 7.42
N GLY A 80 -4.26 -11.25 6.87
CA GLY A 80 -4.17 -12.53 7.51
C GLY A 80 -5.57 -13.11 7.69
N ASP A 81 -6.46 -12.94 6.70
CA ASP A 81 -7.65 -13.77 6.54
C ASP A 81 -7.34 -14.93 5.58
N PRO A 82 -6.84 -16.07 6.08
CA PRO A 82 -7.24 -17.37 5.59
C PRO A 82 -8.28 -17.90 6.58
N ARG A 83 -9.56 -17.54 6.42
CA ARG A 83 -10.73 -18.32 6.90
C ARG A 83 -12.02 -17.57 6.59
N CYS A 84 -12.47 -17.76 5.36
CA CYS A 84 -13.90 -17.88 5.12
C CYS A 84 -14.38 -19.22 5.71
N GLU A 85 -14.49 -19.30 7.04
CA GLU A 85 -15.29 -20.34 7.70
C GLU A 85 -16.11 -19.69 8.81
N ARG A 86 -17.34 -19.37 8.41
CA ARG A 86 -18.45 -19.02 9.29
C ARG A 86 -18.62 -20.12 10.34
N GLN A 87 -18.46 -19.79 11.62
CA GLN A 87 -19.12 -20.55 12.67
C GLN A 87 -20.49 -19.92 12.95
N PRO A 88 -21.59 -20.68 12.89
CA PRO A 88 -22.89 -20.21 13.31
C PRO A 88 -22.99 -20.18 14.83
N ILE A 89 -23.64 -19.12 15.30
CA ILE A 89 -24.00 -18.79 16.67
C ILE A 89 -24.85 -19.92 17.27
N ARG A 90 -24.47 -20.47 18.43
CA ARG A 90 -25.38 -21.26 19.27
C ARG A 90 -26.12 -20.34 20.23
N ARG A 91 -27.43 -20.60 20.30
CA ARG A 91 -28.45 -19.94 21.13
C ARG A 91 -28.16 -20.01 22.62
#